data_AF-A0A1E1MCX6-F1
#
_entry.id   AF-A0A1E1MCX6-F1
#
_cell.length_a   1.000
_cell.length_b   1.000
_cell.length_c   1.000
_cell.angle_alpha   90.00
_cell.angle_beta   90.00
_cell.angle_gamma   90.00
#
_symmetry.space_group_name_H-M   'P 1'
#
loop_
_entity.id
_entity.type
_entity.pdbx_description
1 polymer ?
#
loop_
_entity_poly.entity_id
_entity_poly.type
_entity_poly.pdbx_seq_one_letter_code
_entity_poly.pdbx_strand_id
1 'polypeptide(L)'
;MTKFKCENLRVVIAGGSRGLGKSLAIDLAKRGAHILLLARGQETLEVAKVKRTLSQYSAIPDIVFCVAGGSNPSQIGFLADLSPEGVKSCLESNYYSAVFITQACLKLWVQNPDKNRTPPKAAIRAFADTLRQEILLYGDKDMYQVHNAFPGTFITDSFLAEQASKPEITKIMEGSNVSDEKIRSTTQSASTIAAKILHGLDKGYFSITSDWESALILNNMRGPSPRDNVLLDLLLALVAFLVWPFVRRDFDRKTRSYGRKHPAQFKRSDA
;
A
#
# COMPACT_ATOMS: atom_id res chain seq x y z
N MET A 1 12.09 4.51 -27.20
CA MET A 1 11.58 3.96 -25.92
C MET A 1 11.86 2.46 -25.90
N THR A 2 12.50 1.95 -24.83
CA THR A 2 12.70 0.51 -24.62
C THR A 2 11.35 -0.18 -24.40
N LYS A 3 11.06 -1.23 -25.18
CA LYS A 3 9.82 -2.02 -25.03
C LYS A 3 9.88 -2.88 -23.76
N PHE A 4 8.76 -2.99 -23.06
CA PHE A 4 8.58 -3.88 -21.91
C PHE A 4 8.81 -5.34 -22.33
N LYS A 5 9.79 -6.02 -21.72
CA LYS A 5 10.11 -7.43 -21.99
C LYS A 5 9.23 -8.33 -21.11
N CYS A 6 8.38 -9.14 -21.73
CA CYS A 6 7.46 -10.05 -21.03
C CYS A 6 7.35 -11.44 -21.66
N GLU A 7 8.23 -11.74 -22.61
CA GLU A 7 8.29 -13.05 -23.27
C GLU A 7 8.58 -14.16 -22.23
N ASN A 8 7.81 -15.24 -22.29
CA ASN A 8 7.82 -16.38 -21.37
C ASN A 8 7.53 -16.05 -19.90
N LEU A 9 7.08 -14.82 -19.57
CA LEU A 9 6.67 -14.47 -18.21
C LEU A 9 5.21 -14.85 -17.95
N ARG A 10 4.92 -15.29 -16.73
CA ARG A 10 3.57 -15.63 -16.27
C ARG A 10 2.93 -14.38 -15.66
N VAL A 11 1.88 -13.88 -16.28
CA VAL A 11 1.23 -12.64 -15.89
C VAL A 11 -0.18 -12.93 -15.40
N VAL A 12 -0.47 -12.52 -14.17
CA VAL A 12 -1.82 -12.55 -13.60
C VAL A 12 -2.49 -11.20 -13.82
N ILE A 13 -3.71 -11.19 -14.36
CA ILE A 13 -4.48 -9.98 -14.59
C ILE A 13 -5.83 -10.10 -13.89
N ALA A 14 -6.00 -9.37 -12.79
CA ALA A 14 -7.29 -9.18 -12.15
C ALA A 14 -8.10 -8.13 -12.91
N GLY A 15 -9.34 -8.45 -13.26
CA GLY A 15 -10.19 -7.62 -14.13
C GLY A 15 -9.97 -7.87 -15.63
N GLY A 16 -9.44 -9.04 -16.01
CA GLY A 16 -9.05 -9.36 -17.39
C GLY A 16 -10.18 -9.69 -18.37
N SER A 17 -11.43 -9.80 -17.92
CA SER A 17 -12.55 -10.25 -18.76
C SER A 17 -13.04 -9.21 -19.77
N ARG A 18 -12.80 -7.92 -19.52
CA ARG A 18 -13.30 -6.81 -20.35
C ARG A 18 -12.42 -5.56 -20.22
N GLY A 19 -12.68 -4.56 -21.07
CA GLY A 19 -12.05 -3.24 -20.99
C GLY A 19 -10.53 -3.29 -21.02
N LEU A 20 -9.90 -2.49 -20.16
CA LEU A 20 -8.45 -2.33 -20.08
C LEU A 20 -7.73 -3.66 -19.77
N GLY A 21 -8.25 -4.45 -18.82
CA GLY A 21 -7.64 -5.74 -18.45
C GLY A 21 -7.60 -6.74 -19.61
N LYS A 22 -8.66 -6.80 -20.44
CA LYS A 22 -8.70 -7.64 -21.65
C LYS A 22 -7.72 -7.17 -22.71
N SER A 23 -7.63 -5.86 -22.94
CA SER A 23 -6.69 -5.29 -23.91
C SER A 23 -5.23 -5.56 -23.50
N LEU A 24 -4.92 -5.38 -22.21
CA LEU A 24 -3.61 -5.68 -21.64
C LEU A 24 -3.26 -7.16 -21.78
N ALA A 25 -4.21 -8.06 -21.51
CA ALA A 25 -4.03 -9.50 -21.68
C ALA A 25 -3.65 -9.87 -23.12
N ILE A 26 -4.36 -9.32 -24.10
CA ILE A 26 -4.12 -9.60 -25.53
C ILE A 26 -2.74 -9.08 -25.96
N ASP A 27 -2.37 -7.86 -25.57
CA ASP A 27 -1.08 -7.28 -25.94
C ASP A 27 0.10 -8.02 -25.30
N LEU A 28 -0.01 -8.42 -24.03
CA LEU A 28 1.02 -9.19 -23.34
C LEU A 28 1.13 -10.62 -23.93
N ALA A 29 0.01 -11.27 -24.27
CA ALA A 29 0.02 -12.57 -24.94
C ALA A 29 0.70 -12.51 -26.32
N LYS A 30 0.43 -11.47 -27.11
CA LYS A 30 1.11 -11.23 -28.41
C LYS A 30 2.63 -11.05 -28.27
N ARG A 31 3.10 -10.67 -27.08
CA ARG A 31 4.52 -10.51 -26.74
C ARG A 31 5.11 -11.74 -26.07
N GLY A 32 4.41 -12.88 -26.10
CA GLY A 32 4.89 -14.17 -25.61
C GLY A 32 4.69 -14.42 -24.10
N ALA A 33 3.87 -13.62 -23.40
CA ALA A 33 3.56 -13.87 -21.99
C ALA A 33 2.48 -14.96 -21.83
N HIS A 34 2.59 -15.76 -20.77
CA HIS A 34 1.54 -16.69 -20.34
C HIS A 34 0.56 -15.96 -19.44
N ILE A 35 -0.71 -15.87 -19.84
CA ILE A 35 -1.69 -15.03 -19.14
C ILE A 35 -2.64 -15.88 -18.30
N LEU A 36 -2.78 -15.53 -17.01
CA LEU A 36 -3.87 -15.99 -16.15
C LEU A 36 -4.82 -14.82 -15.88
N LEU A 37 -6.08 -14.97 -16.32
CA LEU A 37 -7.12 -13.97 -16.11
C LEU A 37 -7.94 -14.29 -14.86
N LEU A 38 -8.06 -13.33 -13.96
CA LEU A 38 -8.98 -13.38 -12.83
C LEU A 38 -10.16 -12.43 -13.11
N ALA A 39 -11.36 -12.97 -13.23
CA ALA A 39 -12.59 -12.23 -13.48
C ALA A 39 -13.55 -12.32 -12.28
N ARG A 40 -14.47 -11.35 -12.16
CA ARG A 40 -15.32 -11.17 -10.97
C ARG A 40 -16.21 -12.40 -10.71
N GLY A 41 -16.17 -12.87 -9.46
CA GLY A 41 -17.04 -13.88 -8.83
C GLY A 41 -16.71 -13.97 -7.32
N GLN A 42 -17.60 -14.54 -6.49
CA GLN A 42 -17.40 -14.69 -5.03
C GLN A 42 -16.04 -15.33 -4.67
N GLU A 43 -15.45 -16.07 -5.58
CA GLU A 43 -14.15 -16.74 -5.44
C GLU A 43 -12.94 -15.80 -5.42
N THR A 44 -13.06 -14.57 -5.95
CA THR A 44 -11.95 -13.59 -6.03
C THR A 44 -11.74 -12.75 -4.76
N LEU A 45 -12.68 -12.81 -3.81
CA LEU A 45 -12.62 -12.07 -2.54
C LEU A 45 -12.03 -12.92 -1.40
N GLU A 46 -11.89 -14.23 -1.58
CA GLU A 46 -11.30 -15.13 -0.61
C GLU A 46 -9.87 -15.48 -0.99
N VAL A 47 -8.92 -15.05 -0.17
CA VAL A 47 -7.47 -15.31 -0.34
C VAL A 47 -7.19 -16.81 -0.50
N ALA A 48 -7.94 -17.67 0.18
CA ALA A 48 -7.79 -19.13 0.10
C ALA A 48 -8.19 -19.70 -1.27
N LYS A 49 -9.28 -19.19 -1.88
CA LYS A 49 -9.73 -19.60 -3.22
C LYS A 49 -8.80 -19.07 -4.30
N VAL A 50 -8.40 -17.80 -4.22
CA VAL A 50 -7.41 -17.21 -5.13
C VAL A 50 -6.09 -17.99 -5.05
N LYS A 51 -5.63 -18.34 -3.85
CA LYS A 51 -4.43 -19.18 -3.68
C LYS A 51 -4.63 -20.56 -4.32
N ARG A 52 -5.77 -21.23 -4.12
CA ARG A 52 -6.06 -22.53 -4.73
C ARG A 52 -6.03 -22.47 -6.26
N THR A 53 -6.66 -21.47 -6.86
CA THR A 53 -6.62 -21.24 -8.31
C THR A 53 -5.19 -21.03 -8.79
N LEU A 54 -4.41 -20.20 -8.10
CA LEU A 54 -3.00 -19.97 -8.44
C LEU A 54 -2.12 -21.23 -8.25
N SER A 55 -2.38 -22.03 -7.22
CA SER A 55 -1.67 -23.28 -6.93
C SER A 55 -1.96 -24.37 -7.97
N GLN A 56 -3.18 -24.43 -8.52
CA GLN A 56 -3.58 -25.46 -9.50
C GLN A 56 -2.77 -25.39 -10.81
N TYR A 57 -2.29 -24.20 -11.19
CA TYR A 57 -1.53 -24.01 -12.43
C TYR A 57 0.00 -24.13 -12.23
N SER A 58 0.48 -24.55 -11.05
CA SER A 58 1.92 -24.76 -10.74
C SER A 58 2.84 -23.63 -11.21
N ALA A 59 2.37 -22.40 -11.11
CA ALA A 59 3.02 -21.25 -11.71
C ALA A 59 3.02 -20.07 -10.74
N ILE A 60 4.18 -19.80 -10.14
CA ILE A 60 4.41 -18.56 -9.39
C ILE A 60 4.33 -17.41 -10.39
N PRO A 61 3.38 -16.47 -10.27
CA PRO A 61 3.24 -15.42 -11.26
C PRO A 61 4.46 -14.48 -11.23
N ASP A 62 5.00 -14.10 -12.38
CA ASP A 62 6.13 -13.19 -12.48
C ASP A 62 5.68 -11.72 -12.37
N ILE A 63 4.44 -11.44 -12.80
CA ILE A 63 3.83 -10.11 -12.80
C ILE A 63 2.34 -10.24 -12.40
N VAL A 64 1.84 -9.32 -11.58
CA VAL A 64 0.41 -9.18 -11.29
C VAL A 64 -0.07 -7.78 -11.70
N PHE A 65 -1.19 -7.71 -12.40
CA PHE A 65 -1.91 -6.49 -12.71
C PHE A 65 -3.27 -6.49 -12.01
N CYS A 66 -3.46 -5.56 -11.07
CA CYS A 66 -4.76 -5.30 -10.46
C CYS A 66 -5.48 -4.21 -11.27
N VAL A 67 -6.22 -4.64 -12.30
CA VAL A 67 -6.96 -3.77 -13.23
C VAL A 67 -8.47 -3.81 -12.96
N ALA A 68 -8.88 -4.57 -11.94
CA ALA A 68 -10.27 -4.63 -11.52
C ALA A 68 -10.70 -3.25 -11.03
N GLY A 69 -11.61 -2.64 -11.79
CA GLY A 69 -12.08 -1.29 -11.57
C GLY A 69 -13.42 -1.13 -12.27
N GLY A 70 -14.41 -0.58 -11.58
CA GLY A 70 -15.67 -0.19 -12.17
C GLY A 70 -16.76 -0.03 -11.13
N SER A 71 -17.74 0.78 -11.48
CA SER A 71 -18.90 1.06 -10.62
C SER A 71 -20.18 0.67 -11.35
N ASN A 72 -21.14 0.13 -10.62
CA ASN A 72 -22.52 -0.03 -11.08
C ASN A 72 -23.36 1.18 -10.61
N PRO A 73 -24.60 1.36 -11.10
CA PRO A 73 -25.42 2.52 -10.71
C PRO A 73 -25.64 2.66 -9.21
N SER A 74 -25.66 1.57 -8.43
CA SER A 74 -25.78 1.61 -6.96
C SER A 74 -24.48 1.94 -6.22
N GLN A 75 -23.36 2.07 -6.94
CA GLN A 75 -22.05 2.46 -6.43
C GLN A 75 -21.65 3.87 -6.90
N ILE A 76 -22.52 4.54 -7.69
CA ILE A 76 -22.26 5.85 -8.28
C ILE A 76 -23.26 6.82 -7.67
N GLY A 77 -22.74 7.80 -6.97
CA GLY A 77 -23.52 8.78 -6.23
C GLY A 77 -22.61 9.46 -5.23
N PHE A 78 -23.15 10.45 -4.55
CA PHE A 78 -22.46 11.07 -3.43
C PHE A 78 -22.55 10.15 -2.20
N LEU A 79 -21.51 10.10 -1.36
CA LEU A 79 -21.46 9.14 -0.27
C LEU A 79 -22.68 9.13 0.66
N ALA A 80 -23.29 10.27 0.97
CA ALA A 80 -24.45 10.30 1.85
C ALA A 80 -25.70 9.68 1.22
N ASP A 81 -25.73 9.59 -0.11
CA ASP A 81 -26.82 8.99 -0.89
C ASP A 81 -26.55 7.51 -1.24
N LEU A 82 -25.32 7.04 -1.03
CA LEU A 82 -24.95 5.65 -1.26
C LEU A 82 -25.39 4.76 -0.08
N SER A 83 -26.01 3.62 -0.40
CA SER A 83 -26.29 2.63 0.64
C SER A 83 -24.99 2.05 1.19
N PRO A 84 -24.96 1.62 2.48
CA PRO A 84 -23.82 0.90 3.04
C PRO A 84 -23.39 -0.30 2.18
N GLU A 85 -24.35 -1.00 1.56
CA GLU A 85 -24.10 -2.10 0.64
C GLU A 85 -23.43 -1.63 -0.66
N GLY A 86 -23.83 -0.47 -1.19
CA GLY A 86 -23.20 0.16 -2.35
C GLY A 86 -21.75 0.52 -2.09
N VAL A 87 -21.48 1.19 -0.96
CA VAL A 87 -20.11 1.53 -0.51
C VAL A 87 -19.27 0.27 -0.31
N LYS A 88 -19.81 -0.72 0.42
CA LYS A 88 -19.14 -2.00 0.69
C LYS A 88 -18.83 -2.74 -0.61
N SER A 89 -19.80 -2.86 -1.51
CA SER A 89 -19.63 -3.54 -2.80
C SER A 89 -18.61 -2.82 -3.70
N CYS A 90 -18.55 -1.49 -3.64
CA CYS A 90 -17.55 -0.69 -4.35
C CYS A 90 -16.13 -0.98 -3.82
N LEU A 91 -15.95 -0.98 -2.49
CA LEU A 91 -14.68 -1.33 -1.85
C LEU A 91 -14.30 -2.79 -2.10
N GLU A 92 -15.25 -3.72 -2.05
CA GLU A 92 -15.00 -5.14 -2.37
C GLU A 92 -14.50 -5.31 -3.80
N SER A 93 -15.16 -4.67 -4.76
CA SER A 93 -14.85 -4.83 -6.19
C SER A 93 -13.57 -4.13 -6.63
N ASN A 94 -13.22 -2.98 -6.03
CA ASN A 94 -12.11 -2.14 -6.48
C ASN A 94 -10.89 -2.20 -5.55
N TYR A 95 -11.11 -2.30 -4.23
CA TYR A 95 -10.05 -2.23 -3.24
C TYR A 95 -9.67 -3.60 -2.68
N TYR A 96 -10.61 -4.31 -2.07
CA TYR A 96 -10.33 -5.62 -1.46
C TYR A 96 -9.95 -6.67 -2.50
N SER A 97 -10.53 -6.63 -3.70
CA SER A 97 -10.10 -7.49 -4.82
C SER A 97 -8.61 -7.30 -5.14
N ALA A 98 -8.14 -6.06 -5.24
CA ALA A 98 -6.73 -5.74 -5.48
C ALA A 98 -5.85 -6.18 -4.30
N VAL A 99 -6.26 -5.91 -3.07
CA VAL A 99 -5.53 -6.28 -1.84
C VAL A 99 -5.41 -7.79 -1.71
N PHE A 100 -6.50 -8.55 -1.86
CA PHE A 100 -6.49 -9.99 -1.63
C PHE A 100 -5.78 -10.77 -2.74
N ILE A 101 -5.94 -10.36 -4.00
CA ILE A 101 -5.19 -10.96 -5.11
C ILE A 101 -3.69 -10.67 -4.93
N THR A 102 -3.33 -9.43 -4.59
CA THR A 102 -1.95 -9.06 -4.29
C THR A 102 -1.43 -9.87 -3.10
N GLN A 103 -2.21 -10.04 -2.04
CA GLN A 103 -1.81 -10.81 -0.86
C GLN A 103 -1.63 -12.30 -1.19
N ALA A 104 -2.47 -12.89 -2.03
CA ALA A 104 -2.35 -14.28 -2.46
C ALA A 104 -1.10 -14.49 -3.32
N CYS A 105 -0.86 -13.63 -4.32
CA CYS A 105 0.37 -13.63 -5.11
C CYS A 105 1.60 -13.41 -4.22
N LEU A 106 1.53 -12.47 -3.27
CA LEU A 106 2.60 -12.19 -2.33
C LEU A 106 2.89 -13.39 -1.43
N LYS A 107 1.89 -14.12 -0.94
CA LYS A 107 2.11 -15.35 -0.15
C LYS A 107 2.82 -16.42 -0.97
N LEU A 108 2.52 -16.55 -2.26
CA LEU A 108 3.24 -17.45 -3.17
C LEU A 108 4.68 -16.98 -3.42
N TRP A 109 4.89 -15.67 -3.56
CA TRP A 109 6.22 -15.06 -3.69
C TRP A 109 7.04 -15.15 -2.41
N VAL A 110 6.44 -15.03 -1.24
CA VAL A 110 7.15 -15.17 0.05
C VAL A 110 7.54 -16.63 0.27
N GLN A 111 6.70 -17.57 -0.15
CA GLN A 111 7.03 -18.99 -0.20
C GLN A 111 8.09 -19.32 -1.27
N ASN A 112 8.41 -18.37 -2.17
CA ASN A 112 9.38 -18.49 -3.27
C ASN A 112 10.18 -17.17 -3.43
N PRO A 113 11.11 -16.88 -2.49
CA PRO A 113 11.42 -15.56 -1.89
C PRO A 113 12.12 -14.51 -2.76
N ASP A 114 11.96 -14.53 -4.08
CA ASP A 114 12.78 -13.73 -4.97
C ASP A 114 12.46 -12.21 -5.00
N LYS A 115 11.32 -11.72 -4.49
CA LYS A 115 11.00 -10.26 -4.51
C LYS A 115 10.09 -9.79 -3.36
N ASN A 116 10.54 -8.75 -2.64
CA ASN A 116 9.86 -8.13 -1.49
C ASN A 116 8.97 -6.93 -1.87
N ARG A 117 7.81 -6.74 -1.18
CA ARG A 117 7.28 -5.49 -0.51
C ARG A 117 5.73 -5.43 -0.39
N THR A 118 5.20 -4.60 0.53
CA THR A 118 3.75 -4.48 0.90
C THR A 118 3.23 -3.01 0.92
N PRO A 119 1.96 -2.68 0.55
CA PRO A 119 1.50 -1.31 0.21
C PRO A 119 0.22 -0.70 0.89
N PRO A 120 -0.29 -1.04 2.11
CA PRO A 120 -1.67 -0.68 2.45
C PRO A 120 -1.91 0.80 2.83
N LYS A 121 -0.89 1.53 3.30
CA LYS A 121 -1.09 2.91 3.84
C LYS A 121 -1.39 3.96 2.76
N ALA A 122 -0.96 3.75 1.51
CA ALA A 122 -1.21 4.68 0.41
C ALA A 122 -2.69 4.73 0.00
N ALA A 123 -3.42 3.63 0.17
CA ALA A 123 -4.83 3.56 -0.19
C ALA A 123 -5.73 4.30 0.80
N ILE A 124 -5.39 4.29 2.09
CA ILE A 124 -6.11 5.05 3.12
C ILE A 124 -6.01 6.56 2.82
N ARG A 125 -4.87 7.04 2.32
CA ARG A 125 -4.72 8.43 1.85
C ARG A 125 -5.67 8.76 0.70
N ALA A 126 -5.66 7.95 -0.34
CA ALA A 126 -6.53 8.16 -1.50
C ALA A 126 -8.02 8.12 -1.12
N PHE A 127 -8.42 7.22 -0.22
CA PHE A 127 -9.79 7.16 0.30
C PHE A 127 -10.18 8.44 1.04
N ALA A 128 -9.32 8.95 1.94
CA ALA A 128 -9.58 10.19 2.65
C ALA A 128 -9.68 11.41 1.71
N ASP A 129 -8.87 11.46 0.65
CA ASP A 129 -8.93 12.53 -0.36
C ASP A 129 -10.29 12.56 -1.05
N THR A 130 -10.78 11.39 -1.51
CA THR A 130 -12.09 11.26 -2.18
C THR A 130 -13.23 11.58 -1.22
N LEU A 131 -13.21 11.00 -0.01
CA LEU A 131 -14.23 11.22 1.02
C LEU A 131 -14.38 12.71 1.35
N ARG A 132 -13.26 13.44 1.45
CA ARG A 132 -13.27 14.87 1.70
C ARG A 132 -13.97 15.65 0.60
N GLN A 133 -13.76 15.28 -0.66
CA GLN A 133 -14.39 15.97 -1.78
C GLN A 133 -15.89 15.72 -1.84
N GLU A 134 -16.34 14.50 -1.56
CA GLU A 134 -17.76 14.14 -1.56
C GLU A 134 -18.53 14.82 -0.42
N ILE A 135 -17.92 14.92 0.76
CA ILE A 135 -18.59 15.51 1.93
C ILE A 135 -18.82 17.02 1.79
N LEU A 136 -18.03 17.74 0.98
CA LEU A 136 -18.23 19.17 0.72
C LEU A 136 -19.59 19.50 0.08
N LEU A 137 -20.29 18.50 -0.46
CA LEU A 137 -21.60 18.68 -1.08
C LEU A 137 -22.73 18.79 -0.06
N TYR A 138 -22.49 18.35 1.17
CA TYR A 138 -23.51 18.19 2.21
C TYR A 138 -23.40 19.22 3.34
N GLY A 139 -22.43 20.13 3.25
CA GLY A 139 -22.25 21.20 4.20
C GLY A 139 -20.81 21.70 4.26
N ASP A 140 -20.66 22.86 4.89
CA ASP A 140 -19.35 23.46 5.15
C ASP A 140 -18.64 22.77 6.34
N LYS A 141 -17.44 23.25 6.64
CA LYS A 141 -16.51 22.67 7.64
C LYS A 141 -17.09 22.56 9.06
N ASP A 142 -18.16 23.29 9.34
CA ASP A 142 -18.85 23.30 10.63
C ASP A 142 -19.80 22.10 10.81
N MET A 143 -20.11 21.37 9.72
CA MET A 143 -20.98 20.18 9.73
C MET A 143 -20.17 18.89 9.71
N TYR A 144 -19.22 18.77 8.77
CA TYR A 144 -18.47 17.54 8.56
C TYR A 144 -17.00 17.83 8.22
N GLN A 145 -16.09 17.08 8.83
CA GLN A 145 -14.66 17.18 8.58
C GLN A 145 -14.05 15.79 8.38
N VAL A 146 -13.08 15.72 7.46
CA VAL A 146 -12.34 14.49 7.15
C VAL A 146 -10.89 14.73 7.48
N HIS A 147 -10.33 13.86 8.31
CA HIS A 147 -8.94 13.90 8.73
C HIS A 147 -8.31 12.54 8.49
N ASN A 148 -7.02 12.52 8.18
CA ASN A 148 -6.25 11.30 8.00
C ASN A 148 -4.96 11.36 8.81
N ALA A 149 -4.79 10.43 9.75
CA ALA A 149 -3.63 10.38 10.61
C ALA A 149 -2.59 9.38 10.11
N PHE A 150 -1.36 9.85 9.95
CA PHE A 150 -0.16 9.07 9.64
C PHE A 150 0.81 9.15 10.81
N PRO A 151 0.53 8.45 11.93
CA PRO A 151 1.49 8.38 13.01
C PRO A 151 2.72 7.59 12.57
N GLY A 152 3.89 8.06 13.02
CA GLY A 152 5.14 7.32 13.02
C GLY A 152 5.11 6.16 14.02
N THR A 153 6.24 5.48 14.20
CA THR A 153 6.33 4.37 15.15
C THR A 153 6.14 4.86 16.59
N PHE A 154 5.33 4.14 17.37
CA PHE A 154 5.08 4.42 18.79
C PHE A 154 5.03 3.13 19.62
N ILE A 155 5.37 3.24 20.90
CA ILE A 155 5.53 2.08 21.77
C ILE A 155 4.17 1.57 22.24
N THR A 156 3.96 0.27 22.03
CA THR A 156 2.83 -0.52 22.54
C THR A 156 3.33 -1.93 22.86
N ASP A 157 2.58 -2.67 23.67
CA ASP A 157 2.89 -4.08 23.93
C ASP A 157 2.84 -4.91 22.65
N SER A 158 1.91 -4.59 21.73
CA SER A 158 1.83 -5.21 20.40
C SER A 158 3.05 -4.91 19.53
N PHE A 159 3.56 -3.69 19.56
CA PHE A 159 4.77 -3.32 18.81
C PHE A 159 5.99 -4.12 19.28
N LEU A 160 6.16 -4.29 20.60
CA LEU A 160 7.26 -5.10 21.15
C LEU A 160 7.11 -6.59 20.84
N ALA A 161 5.89 -7.13 20.92
CA ALA A 161 5.62 -8.50 20.50
C ALA A 161 5.89 -8.70 19.00
N GLU A 162 5.56 -7.73 18.15
CA GLU A 162 5.88 -7.74 16.72
C GLU A 162 7.39 -7.76 16.49
N GLN A 163 8.18 -6.99 17.27
CA GLN A 163 9.63 -6.96 17.14
C GLN A 163 10.25 -8.37 17.25
N ALA A 164 9.73 -9.27 18.07
CA ALA A 164 10.29 -10.62 18.20
C ALA A 164 10.22 -11.42 16.89
N SER A 165 9.18 -11.22 16.08
CA SER A 165 8.94 -11.96 14.82
C SER A 165 9.27 -11.15 13.56
N LYS A 166 9.53 -9.85 13.70
CA LYS A 166 9.83 -8.93 12.60
C LYS A 166 11.17 -9.30 11.92
N PRO A 167 11.21 -9.44 10.59
CA PRO A 167 12.45 -9.72 9.86
C PRO A 167 13.56 -8.69 10.17
N GLU A 168 14.80 -9.13 10.30
CA GLU A 168 15.91 -8.24 10.69
C GLU A 168 16.07 -7.06 9.72
N ILE A 169 15.95 -7.30 8.41
CA ILE A 169 16.03 -6.23 7.40
C ILE A 169 14.97 -5.15 7.60
N THR A 170 13.75 -5.49 8.04
CA THR A 170 12.72 -4.46 8.28
C THR A 170 13.00 -3.68 9.55
N LYS A 171 13.61 -4.30 10.58
CA LYS A 171 14.13 -3.57 11.75
C LYS A 171 15.26 -2.62 11.38
N ILE A 172 16.17 -3.03 10.50
CA ILE A 172 17.26 -2.17 10.01
C ILE A 172 16.70 -0.96 9.25
N MET A 173 15.65 -1.17 8.44
CA MET A 173 15.01 -0.12 7.65
C MET A 173 14.19 0.84 8.51
N GLU A 174 13.54 0.34 9.55
CA GLU A 174 12.81 1.12 10.55
C GLU A 174 13.75 1.83 11.55
N GLY A 175 15.01 1.40 11.65
CA GLY A 175 15.92 1.85 12.70
C GLY A 175 15.62 1.23 14.08
N SER A 176 14.76 0.21 14.13
CA SER A 176 14.36 -0.50 15.35
C SER A 176 15.23 -1.73 15.65
N ASN A 177 16.37 -1.89 14.97
CA ASN A 177 17.35 -2.96 15.25
C ASN A 177 18.28 -2.60 16.43
N VAL A 178 17.67 -2.24 17.56
CA VAL A 178 18.35 -1.88 18.83
C VAL A 178 17.65 -2.60 19.98
N SER A 179 18.21 -2.54 21.19
CA SER A 179 17.58 -3.16 22.37
C SER A 179 16.20 -2.59 22.67
N ASP A 180 15.32 -3.42 23.21
CA ASP A 180 13.96 -3.01 23.62
C ASP A 180 13.97 -1.82 24.59
N GLU A 181 14.97 -1.74 25.46
CA GLU A 181 15.18 -0.61 26.36
C GLU A 181 15.45 0.69 25.58
N LYS A 182 16.30 0.64 24.56
CA LYS A 182 16.60 1.80 23.71
C LYS A 182 15.37 2.20 22.91
N ILE A 183 14.63 1.23 22.35
CA ILE A 183 13.35 1.46 21.69
C ILE A 183 12.39 2.21 22.62
N ARG A 184 12.22 1.74 23.87
CA ARG A 184 11.33 2.37 24.86
C ARG A 184 11.76 3.81 25.20
N SER A 185 13.06 4.09 25.21
CA SER A 185 13.60 5.42 25.53
C SER A 185 13.48 6.43 24.37
N THR A 186 13.54 5.98 23.12
CA THR A 186 13.55 6.86 21.94
C THR A 186 12.19 6.96 21.24
N THR A 187 11.27 6.05 21.54
CA THR A 187 9.97 5.93 20.85
C THR A 187 8.86 6.53 21.71
N GLN A 188 8.00 7.35 21.10
CA GLN A 188 6.90 8.01 21.81
C GLN A 188 5.84 7.00 22.25
N SER A 189 5.14 7.28 23.37
CA SER A 189 4.02 6.47 23.84
C SER A 189 2.76 6.68 22.98
N ALA A 190 1.87 5.67 22.99
CA ALA A 190 0.56 5.79 22.36
C ALA A 190 -0.25 6.99 22.87
N SER A 191 -0.15 7.33 24.16
CA SER A 191 -0.83 8.49 24.75
C SER A 191 -0.32 9.81 24.19
N THR A 192 0.99 9.96 23.99
CA THR A 192 1.59 11.15 23.36
C THR A 192 1.16 11.28 21.90
N ILE A 193 1.11 10.18 21.15
CA ILE A 193 0.66 10.18 19.76
C ILE A 193 -0.83 10.57 19.68
N ALA A 194 -1.67 10.00 20.54
CA ALA A 194 -3.08 10.35 20.60
C ALA A 194 -3.29 11.84 20.87
N ALA A 195 -2.55 12.42 21.82
CA ALA A 195 -2.62 13.86 22.10
C ALA A 195 -2.25 14.72 20.89
N LYS A 196 -1.22 14.32 20.12
CA LYS A 196 -0.84 15.01 18.88
C LYS A 196 -1.89 14.87 17.79
N ILE A 197 -2.56 13.72 17.72
CA ILE A 197 -3.67 13.52 16.78
C ILE A 197 -4.82 14.45 17.11
N LEU A 198 -5.26 14.46 18.38
CA LEU A 198 -6.31 15.36 18.87
C LEU A 198 -5.97 16.82 18.60
N HIS A 199 -4.72 17.23 18.85
CA HIS A 199 -4.28 18.59 18.51
C HIS A 199 -4.39 18.91 17.01
N GLY A 200 -4.07 17.95 16.14
CA GLY A 200 -4.25 18.10 14.69
C GLY A 200 -5.72 18.23 14.28
N LEU A 201 -6.62 17.52 14.97
CA LEU A 201 -8.07 17.65 14.80
C LEU A 201 -8.55 19.04 15.22
N ASP A 202 -8.14 19.53 16.39
CA ASP A 202 -8.49 20.87 16.90
C ASP A 202 -8.06 21.99 15.95
N LYS A 203 -6.96 21.77 15.21
CA LYS A 203 -6.44 22.70 14.20
C LYS A 203 -7.10 22.57 12.83
N GLY A 204 -7.98 21.58 12.62
CA GLY A 204 -8.64 21.34 11.34
C GLY A 204 -7.72 20.73 10.28
N TYR A 205 -6.65 20.03 10.68
CA TYR A 205 -5.67 19.48 9.73
C TYR A 205 -6.21 18.26 8.98
N PHE A 206 -6.19 18.31 7.65
CA PHE A 206 -6.57 17.18 6.81
C PHE A 206 -5.61 16.01 6.95
N SER A 207 -4.29 16.25 6.99
CA SER A 207 -3.30 15.19 7.18
C SER A 207 -2.49 15.41 8.46
N ILE A 208 -2.67 14.50 9.41
CA ILE A 208 -2.11 14.61 10.76
C ILE A 208 -0.91 13.68 10.90
N THR A 209 0.25 14.24 11.23
CA THR A 209 1.49 13.48 11.46
C THR A 209 2.00 13.71 12.88
N SER A 210 2.57 12.69 13.51
CA SER A 210 3.06 12.76 14.90
C SER A 210 4.47 13.33 15.06
N ASP A 211 5.24 13.39 13.99
CA ASP A 211 6.66 13.71 14.00
C ASP A 211 7.10 14.26 12.63
N TRP A 212 8.27 14.88 12.62
CA TRP A 212 8.81 15.54 11.43
C TRP A 212 9.20 14.57 10.32
N GLU A 213 9.59 13.32 10.66
CA GLU A 213 9.92 12.29 9.67
C GLU A 213 8.68 11.88 8.89
N SER A 214 7.58 11.63 9.61
CA SER A 214 6.27 11.34 9.03
C SER A 214 5.75 12.51 8.20
N ALA A 215 5.95 13.75 8.65
CA ALA A 215 5.62 14.96 7.88
C ALA A 215 6.44 15.09 6.59
N LEU A 216 7.73 14.77 6.63
CA LEU A 216 8.62 14.78 5.48
C LEU A 216 8.23 13.69 4.47
N ILE A 217 7.97 12.46 4.94
CA ILE A 217 7.54 11.33 4.12
C ILE A 217 6.18 11.62 3.49
N LEU A 218 5.22 12.15 4.27
CA LEU A 218 3.91 12.55 3.77
C LEU A 218 4.07 13.56 2.62
N ASN A 219 4.87 14.61 2.81
CA ASN A 219 5.08 15.63 1.78
C ASN A 219 5.88 15.11 0.56
N ASN A 220 6.56 13.97 0.66
CA ASN A 220 7.12 13.25 -0.49
C ASN A 220 6.05 12.51 -1.31
N MET A 221 4.95 12.09 -0.68
CA MET A 221 3.90 11.27 -1.30
C MET A 221 2.50 11.92 -1.35
N ARG A 222 2.40 13.20 -1.00
CA ARG A 222 1.13 13.92 -0.76
C ARG A 222 0.27 14.04 -2.01
N GLY A 223 0.87 14.19 -3.18
CA GLY A 223 0.13 14.40 -4.43
C GLY A 223 -0.86 15.58 -4.32
N PRO A 224 -2.14 15.40 -4.72
CA PRO A 224 -3.16 16.45 -4.66
C PRO A 224 -3.83 16.60 -3.29
N SER A 225 -3.45 15.81 -2.28
CA SER A 225 -4.05 15.94 -0.93
C SER A 225 -3.89 17.37 -0.40
N PRO A 226 -4.91 17.93 0.28
CA PRO A 226 -4.85 19.25 0.91
C PRO A 226 -3.61 19.47 1.74
N ARG A 227 -3.11 20.71 1.73
CA ARG A 227 -1.99 21.18 2.57
C ARG A 227 -2.55 21.97 3.74
N ASP A 228 -2.03 21.67 4.92
CA ASP A 228 -2.49 22.25 6.17
C ASP A 228 -1.67 23.51 6.49
N ASN A 229 -0.35 23.44 6.28
CA ASN A 229 0.56 24.56 6.42
C ASN A 229 1.31 24.75 5.10
N VAL A 230 0.69 25.43 4.12
CA VAL A 230 1.17 25.49 2.72
C VAL A 230 2.67 25.77 2.61
N LEU A 231 3.20 26.78 3.30
CA LEU A 231 4.63 27.14 3.23
C LEU A 231 5.53 26.04 3.80
N LEU A 232 5.20 25.52 4.99
CA LEU A 232 5.97 24.47 5.64
C LEU A 232 5.91 23.17 4.82
N ASP A 233 4.74 22.82 4.31
CA ASP A 233 4.50 21.62 3.51
C ASP A 233 5.25 21.66 2.18
N LEU A 234 5.30 22.83 1.52
CA LEU A 234 6.10 23.03 0.31
C LEU A 234 7.60 22.95 0.61
N LEU A 235 8.05 23.53 1.72
CA LEU A 235 9.44 23.42 2.15
C LEU A 235 9.82 21.95 2.43
N LEU A 236 9.00 21.21 3.16
CA LEU A 236 9.21 19.78 3.42
C LEU A 236 9.19 18.97 2.12
N ALA A 237 8.31 19.30 1.17
CA ALA A 237 8.30 18.64 -0.15
C ALA A 237 9.60 18.90 -0.92
N LEU A 238 10.14 20.12 -0.88
CA LEU A 238 11.43 20.46 -1.50
C LEU A 238 12.58 19.70 -0.83
N VAL A 239 12.64 19.71 0.51
CA VAL A 239 13.64 18.95 1.27
C VAL A 239 13.55 17.47 0.93
N ALA A 240 12.35 16.89 0.91
CA ALA A 240 12.14 15.50 0.57
C ALA A 240 12.56 15.20 -0.88
N PHE A 241 12.26 16.08 -1.83
CA PHE A 241 12.71 15.93 -3.23
C PHE A 241 14.24 15.84 -3.34
N LEU A 242 14.98 16.65 -2.56
CA LEU A 242 16.44 16.64 -2.56
C LEU A 242 17.03 15.43 -1.81
N VAL A 243 16.44 15.05 -0.67
CA VAL A 243 16.97 14.01 0.23
C VAL A 243 16.59 12.59 -0.22
N TRP A 244 15.38 12.41 -0.75
CA TRP A 244 14.81 11.08 -1.03
C TRP A 244 15.61 10.24 -2.03
N PRO A 245 16.24 10.78 -3.09
CA PRO A 245 17.12 9.99 -3.96
C PRO A 245 18.26 9.31 -3.20
N PHE A 246 18.83 9.98 -2.18
CA PHE A 246 19.89 9.43 -1.35
C PHE A 246 19.37 8.36 -0.39
N VAL A 247 18.26 8.64 0.29
CA VAL A 247 17.58 7.68 1.19
C VAL A 247 17.18 6.43 0.42
N ARG A 248 16.55 6.58 -0.74
CA ARG A 248 16.19 5.46 -1.62
C ARG A 248 17.43 4.64 -2.01
N ARG A 249 18.51 5.29 -2.41
CA ARG A 249 19.75 4.60 -2.79
C ARG A 249 20.37 3.85 -1.62
N ASP A 250 20.31 4.42 -0.42
CA ASP A 250 20.76 3.76 0.80
C ASP A 250 19.89 2.55 1.16
N PHE A 251 18.57 2.69 1.10
CA PHE A 251 17.60 1.60 1.30
C PHE A 251 17.82 0.45 0.31
N ASP A 252 18.01 0.77 -0.97
CA ASP A 252 18.32 -0.23 -2.00
C ASP A 252 19.68 -0.89 -1.74
N ARG A 253 20.70 -0.14 -1.27
CA ARG A 253 22.01 -0.67 -0.89
C ARG A 253 21.91 -1.62 0.31
N LYS A 254 21.22 -1.23 1.38
CA LYS A 254 20.99 -2.05 2.58
C LYS A 254 20.27 -3.34 2.23
N THR A 255 19.21 -3.24 1.42
CA THR A 255 18.45 -4.41 0.94
C THR A 255 19.35 -5.36 0.16
N ARG A 256 20.12 -4.87 -0.82
CA ARG A 256 21.03 -5.69 -1.63
C ARG A 256 22.14 -6.32 -0.77
N SER A 257 22.72 -5.54 0.15
CA SER A 257 23.76 -6.03 1.05
C SER A 257 23.24 -7.12 1.98
N TYR A 258 22.03 -6.94 2.52
CA TYR A 258 21.40 -7.93 3.40
C TYR A 258 21.12 -9.23 2.64
N GLY A 259 20.58 -9.14 1.42
CA GLY A 259 20.34 -10.30 0.56
C GLY A 259 21.62 -11.06 0.22
N ARG A 260 22.73 -10.35 -0.04
CA ARG A 260 24.05 -10.97 -0.27
C ARG A 260 24.62 -11.67 0.96
N LYS A 261 24.38 -11.14 2.17
CA LYS A 261 24.87 -11.71 3.44
C LYS A 261 24.06 -12.92 3.90
N HIS A 262 22.81 -13.02 3.47
CA HIS A 262 21.90 -14.12 3.81
C HIS A 262 21.52 -14.94 2.58
N PRO A 263 22.49 -15.45 1.79
CA PRO A 263 22.19 -16.11 0.54
C PRO A 263 21.35 -17.37 0.78
N ALA A 264 21.47 -18.09 1.90
CA ALA A 264 20.61 -19.25 2.16
C ALA A 264 19.12 -18.90 2.37
N GLN A 265 18.81 -17.67 2.82
CA GLN A 265 17.42 -17.20 2.96
C GLN A 265 16.80 -16.75 1.62
N PHE A 266 17.65 -16.48 0.63
CA PHE A 266 17.25 -15.87 -0.65
C PHE A 266 17.85 -16.57 -1.89
N LYS A 267 18.48 -17.74 -1.72
CA LYS A 267 19.06 -18.54 -2.81
C LYS A 267 17.89 -19.24 -3.48
N ARG A 268 17.83 -19.10 -4.80
CA ARG A 268 16.96 -19.90 -5.65
C ARG A 268 17.35 -21.36 -5.46
N SER A 269 16.38 -22.22 -5.16
CA SER A 269 16.56 -23.64 -5.45
C SER A 269 16.75 -23.75 -6.96
N ASP A 270 17.88 -24.30 -7.40
CA ASP A 270 18.05 -24.67 -8.80
C ASP A 270 17.09 -25.84 -9.08
N ALA A 271 15.87 -25.52 -9.54
CA ALA A 271 14.88 -26.44 -10.09
C ALA A 271 13.81 -25.68 -10.88
#